data_AF-A0A950EA68-F1
#
_entry.id   AF-A0A950EA68-F1
#
_cell.length_a   1.000
_cell.length_b   1.000
_cell.length_c   1.000
_cell.angle_alpha   90.00
_cell.angle_beta   90.00
_cell.angle_gamma   90.00
#
_symmetry.space_group_name_H-M   'P 1'
#
loop_
_entity.id
_entity.type
_entity.pdbx_description
1 polymer ?
#
loop_
_entity_poly.entity_id
_entity_poly.type
_entity_poly.pdbx_seq_one_letter_code
_entity_poly.pdbx_strand_id
1 'polypeptide(L)'
;RALFPQMVVVPLVSKHRVLTQVAGHNMDVIKILPPLMIGEKEIDYFVNAFDETLKACRQFPGPMLELALNTAKSKSAKRADSRNGAHPEPATAGVNS
;
A
#
# COMPACT_ATOMS: atom_id res chain seq x y z
N ARG A 1 -3.19 13.92 -4.08
CA ARG A 1 -3.25 12.52 -3.59
C ARG A 1 -4.00 12.56 -2.27
N ALA A 2 -5.11 11.83 -2.13
CA ALA A 2 -5.85 11.74 -0.87
C ALA A 2 -5.20 10.65 0.01
N LEU A 3 -4.55 11.06 1.10
CA LEU A 3 -3.85 10.14 2.02
C LEU A 3 -4.83 9.40 2.94
N PHE A 4 -5.91 10.06 3.35
CA PHE A 4 -6.88 9.48 4.27
C PHE A 4 -7.62 8.27 3.68
N PRO A 5 -8.16 8.31 2.45
CA PRO A 5 -8.77 7.12 1.84
C PRO A 5 -7.81 5.94 1.75
N GLN A 6 -6.52 6.21 1.49
CA GLN A 6 -5.50 5.16 1.43
C GLN A 6 -5.22 4.55 2.81
N MET A 7 -5.25 5.35 3.88
CA MET A 7 -5.12 4.86 5.25
C MET A 7 -6.24 3.91 5.66
N VAL A 8 -7.40 4.00 5.02
CA VAL A 8 -8.55 3.14 5.29
C VAL A 8 -8.57 1.93 4.35
N VAL A 9 -8.28 2.14 3.07
CA VAL A 9 -8.29 1.05 2.06
C VAL A 9 -7.18 0.03 2.33
N VAL A 10 -5.98 0.46 2.73
CA VAL A 10 -4.84 -0.46 2.93
C VAL A 10 -5.10 -1.47 4.06
N PRO A 11 -5.55 -1.09 5.27
CA PRO A 11 -5.90 -2.05 6.31
C PRO A 11 -7.07 -2.97 5.93
N LEU A 12 -8.10 -2.43 5.25
CA LEU A 12 -9.23 -3.24 4.78
C LEU A 12 -8.77 -4.39 3.89
N VAL A 13 -7.88 -4.15 2.92
CA VAL A 13 -7.38 -5.22 2.04
C VAL A 13 -6.33 -6.11 2.73
N SER A 14 -5.41 -5.54 3.50
CA SER A 14 -4.26 -6.28 4.05
C SER A 14 -4.59 -7.08 5.32
N LYS A 15 -5.41 -6.53 6.22
CA LYS A 15 -5.78 -7.14 7.50
C LYS A 15 -7.13 -7.83 7.42
N HIS A 16 -8.12 -7.18 6.82
CA HIS A 16 -9.51 -7.67 6.80
C HIS A 16 -9.91 -8.35 5.47
N ARG A 17 -9.02 -8.44 4.47
CA ARG A 17 -9.32 -9.06 3.16
C ARG A 17 -10.58 -8.51 2.48
N VAL A 18 -10.94 -7.26 2.79
CA VAL A 18 -12.06 -6.52 2.21
C VAL A 18 -11.53 -5.64 1.08
N LEU A 19 -12.12 -5.77 -0.12
CA LEU A 19 -11.78 -4.93 -1.27
C LEU A 19 -12.65 -3.67 -1.29
N THR A 20 -12.01 -2.51 -1.18
CA THR A 20 -12.64 -1.20 -1.32
C THR A 20 -11.87 -0.32 -2.29
N GLN A 21 -12.53 0.67 -2.89
CA GLN A 21 -11.91 1.56 -3.88
C GLN A 21 -11.96 3.02 -3.44
N VAL A 22 -10.90 3.77 -3.74
CA VAL A 22 -10.90 5.22 -3.57
C VAL A 22 -11.67 5.85 -4.74
N ALA A 23 -12.63 6.71 -4.41
CA ALA A 23 -13.47 7.37 -5.37
C ALA A 23 -12.83 8.66 -5.90
N GLY A 24 -11.94 8.53 -6.90
CA GLY A 24 -11.50 9.66 -7.73
C GLY A 24 -10.47 10.61 -7.10
N HIS A 25 -10.01 11.57 -7.91
CA HIS A 25 -8.98 12.54 -7.54
C HIS A 25 -9.58 13.64 -6.63
N ASN A 26 -8.90 13.91 -5.52
CA ASN A 26 -9.23 14.98 -4.54
C ASN A 26 -10.56 14.82 -3.78
N MET A 27 -11.05 13.60 -3.61
CA MET A 27 -12.20 13.32 -2.74
C MET A 27 -11.81 12.32 -1.65
N ASP A 28 -12.16 12.63 -0.41
CA ASP A 28 -12.02 11.70 0.72
C ASP A 28 -13.20 10.71 0.76
N VAL A 29 -13.45 10.07 -0.38
CA VAL A 29 -14.59 9.16 -0.56
C VAL A 29 -14.10 7.75 -0.83
N ILE A 30 -14.65 6.81 -0.07
CA ILE A 30 -14.42 5.38 -0.22
C ILE A 30 -15.69 4.76 -0.78
N LYS A 31 -15.58 4.06 -1.90
CA LYS A 31 -16.68 3.30 -2.50
C LYS A 31 -16.73 1.91 -1.89
N ILE A 32 -17.93 1.52 -1.45
CA ILE A 32 -18.26 0.19 -0.96
C ILE A 32 -19.36 -0.34 -1.88
N LEU A 33 -19.07 -1.43 -2.60
CA LEU A 33 -19.98 -2.05 -3.56
C LEU A 33 -20.05 -3.54 -3.26
N PRO A 34 -20.92 -3.96 -2.32
CA PRO A 34 -21.07 -5.37 -2.00
C PRO A 34 -21.71 -6.14 -3.18
N PRO A 35 -21.41 -7.43 -3.34
CA PRO A 35 -22.11 -8.28 -4.31
C PRO A 35 -23.61 -8.35 -4.00
N LEU A 36 -24.44 -8.57 -5.03
CA LEU A 36 -25.91 -8.63 -4.90
C LEU A 36 -26.41 -9.79 -4.02
N MET A 37 -25.55 -10.76 -3.70
CA MET A 37 -25.83 -11.93 -2.88
C MET A 37 -25.26 -11.81 -1.45
N ILE A 38 -24.90 -10.61 -0.99
CA ILE A 38 -24.35 -10.41 0.35
C ILE A 38 -25.39 -10.74 1.44
N GLY A 39 -24.98 -11.46 2.48
CA GLY A 39 -25.81 -11.77 3.64
C GLY A 39 -25.47 -10.91 4.86
N GLU A 40 -26.29 -11.03 5.91
CA GLU A 40 -26.11 -10.28 7.17
C GLU A 40 -24.74 -10.54 7.81
N LYS A 41 -24.25 -11.78 7.76
CA LYS A 41 -22.95 -12.14 8.33
C LYS A 41 -21.79 -11.39 7.66
N GLU A 42 -21.83 -11.25 6.34
CA GLU A 42 -20.81 -10.52 5.59
C GLU A 42 -20.92 -9.01 5.83
N ILE A 43 -22.14 -8.49 6.03
CA ILE A 43 -22.37 -7.09 6.41
C ILE A 43 -21.77 -6.82 7.79
N ASP A 44 -22.08 -7.64 8.78
CA ASP A 44 -21.55 -7.49 10.15
C ASP A 44 -20.03 -7.60 10.15
N TYR A 45 -19.47 -8.54 9.39
CA TYR A 45 -18.03 -8.66 9.20
C TYR A 45 -17.42 -7.36 8.66
N PHE A 46 -17.99 -6.82 7.59
CA PHE A 46 -17.52 -5.58 6.97
C PHE A 46 -17.60 -4.39 7.94
N VAL A 47 -18.72 -4.22 8.63
CA VAL A 47 -18.94 -3.10 9.57
C VAL A 47 -17.92 -3.16 10.71
N ASN A 48 -17.69 -4.34 11.29
CA ASN A 48 -16.72 -4.53 12.36
C ASN A 48 -15.28 -4.26 11.89
N ALA A 49 -14.89 -4.76 10.72
CA ALA A 49 -13.59 -4.50 10.11
C ALA A 49 -13.37 -3.01 9.81
N PHE A 50 -14.42 -2.32 9.35
CA PHE A 50 -14.36 -0.90 9.06
C PHE A 50 -14.22 -0.05 10.34
N ASP A 51 -14.98 -0.37 11.39
CA ASP A 51 -14.86 0.30 12.69
C ASP A 51 -13.46 0.13 13.31
N GLU A 52 -12.90 -1.07 13.26
CA GLU A 52 -11.52 -1.33 13.71
C GLU A 52 -10.49 -0.49 12.93
N THR A 53 -10.65 -0.42 11.60
CA THR A 53 -9.79 0.41 10.75
C THR A 53 -9.88 1.89 11.10
N LEU A 54 -11.09 2.42 11.34
CA LEU A 54 -11.29 3.80 11.74
C LEU A 54 -10.73 4.09 13.14
N LYS A 55 -10.83 3.15 14.08
CA LYS A 55 -10.19 3.26 15.41
C LYS A 55 -8.67 3.33 15.29
N ALA A 56 -8.07 2.48 14.47
CA ALA A 56 -6.63 2.49 14.23
C ALA A 56 -6.18 3.84 13.63
N CYS A 57 -6.96 4.44 12.73
CA CYS A 57 -6.65 5.75 12.16
C CYS A 57 -6.63 6.90 13.20
N ARG A 58 -7.28 6.73 14.36
CA ARG A 58 -7.34 7.74 15.44
C ARG A 58 -6.22 7.62 16.46
N GLN A 59 -5.42 6.54 16.45
CA GLN A 59 -4.39 6.27 17.45
C GLN A 59 -2.98 6.54 16.90
N PHE A 60 -2.05 6.99 17.77
CA PHE A 60 -0.62 7.11 17.44
C PHE A 60 0.21 6.16 18.33
N PRO A 61 1.14 5.36 17.77
CA PRO A 61 1.48 5.24 16.35
C PRO A 61 0.42 4.47 15.56
N GLY A 62 -0.09 5.07 14.47
CA GLY A 62 -1.22 4.53 13.70
C GLY A 62 -0.86 4.10 12.26
N PRO A 63 -1.86 3.68 11.46
CA PRO A 63 -1.71 3.21 10.08
C PRO A 63 -0.95 4.18 9.16
N MET A 64 -1.02 5.49 9.44
CA MET A 64 -0.26 6.50 8.70
C MET A 64 1.26 6.31 8.86
N LEU A 65 1.73 6.03 10.08
CA LEU A 65 3.14 5.81 10.35
C LEU A 65 3.61 4.49 9.71
N GLU A 66 2.82 3.42 9.82
CA GLU A 66 3.12 2.14 9.17
C GLU A 66 3.21 2.28 7.64
N LEU A 67 2.25 2.99 7.03
CA LEU A 67 2.24 3.24 5.59
C LEU A 67 3.46 4.09 5.16
N ALA A 68 3.82 5.10 5.94
CA ALA A 68 5.00 5.92 5.69
C ALA A 68 6.30 5.10 5.79
N LEU A 69 6.45 4.28 6.84
CA LEU A 69 7.60 3.39 7.04
C LEU A 69 7.73 2.35 5.92
N ASN A 70 6.63 1.70 5.53
CA ASN A 70 6.62 0.72 4.44
C ASN A 70 6.96 1.35 3.09
N THR A 71 6.47 2.56 2.83
CA THR A 71 6.80 3.32 1.61
C THR A 71 8.28 3.71 1.61
N ALA A 72 8.84 4.13 2.73
CA ALA A 72 10.27 4.48 2.85
C ALA A 72 11.17 3.24 2.65
N LYS A 73 10.83 2.11 3.28
CA LYS A 73 11.57 0.85 3.16
C LYS A 73 11.62 0.34 1.71
N SER A 74 10.50 0.40 1.00
CA SER A 74 10.43 0.00 -0.42
C SER A 74 11.30 0.86 -1.33
N LYS A 75 11.37 2.18 -1.08
CA LYS A 75 12.26 3.09 -1.83
C LYS A 75 13.74 2.83 -1.55
N SER A 76 14.11 2.49 -0.32
CA SER A 76 15.49 2.16 0.04
C SER A 76 15.96 0.84 -0.58
N ALA A 77 15.10 -0.18 -0.63
CA ALA A 77 15.40 -1.45 -1.29
C ALA A 77 15.69 -1.26 -2.79
N LYS A 78 14.91 -0.41 -3.47
CA LYS A 78 15.10 -0.10 -4.91
C LYS A 78 16.39 0.68 -5.22
N ARG A 79 16.90 1.47 -4.26
CA ARG A 79 18.21 2.17 -4.37
C ARG A 79 19.40 1.25 -4.14
N ALA A 80 19.24 0.15 -3.40
CA ALA A 80 20.32 -0.81 -3.18
C ALA A 80 20.56 -1.69 -4.42
N ASP A 81 19.49 -2.07 -5.12
CA ASP A 81 19.54 -2.92 -6.31
C ASP A 81 20.19 -2.24 -7.53
N SER A 82 19.95 -0.93 -7.72
CA SER A 82 20.56 -0.14 -8.82
C SER A 82 22.08 0.01 -8.74
N ARG A 83 22.73 -0.34 -7.63
CA ARG A 83 24.20 -0.29 -7.50
C ARG A 83 24.90 -1.59 -7.89
N ASN A 84 24.16 -2.69 -8.11
CA ASN A 84 24.74 -4.01 -8.37
C ASN A 84 24.74 -4.41 -9.86
N GLY A 85 24.37 -3.48 -10.77
CA GLY A 85 24.26 -3.73 -12.22
C GLY A 85 25.39 -3.14 -13.08
N ALA A 86 26.51 -2.70 -12.51
CA ALA A 86 27.65 -2.20 -13.29
C ALA A 86 28.60 -3.35 -13.67
N HIS A 87 28.47 -3.83 -14.90
CA HIS A 87 29.41 -4.77 -15.53
C HIS A 87 30.74 -4.06 -15.82
N PRO A 88 31.92 -4.63 -15.50
CA PRO A 88 33.20 -4.05 -15.90
C PRO A 88 33.41 -4.22 -17.42
N GLU A 89 33.81 -3.15 -18.11
CA GLU A 89 34.29 -3.19 -19.50
C GLU A 89 35.55 -4.07 -19.60
N PRO A 90 35.70 -4.94 -20.63
CA PRO A 90 36.94 -5.65 -20.85
C PRO A 90 37.99 -4.71 -21.43
N ALA A 91 39.13 -4.60 -20.72
CA ALA A 91 40.29 -3.83 -21.12
C ALA A 91 40.77 -4.21 -22.53
N THR A 92 40.87 -3.22 -23.41
CA THR A 92 41.53 -3.32 -24.70
C THR A 92 43.02 -3.63 -24.49
N ALA A 93 43.42 -4.88 -24.70
CA ALA A 93 44.81 -5.27 -24.77
C ALA A 93 45.39 -4.80 -26.12
N GLY A 94 46.40 -3.94 -26.04
CA GLY A 94 47.18 -3.50 -27.19
C GLY A 94 47.78 -4.67 -27.95
N VAL A 95 47.61 -4.67 -29.26
CA VAL A 95 48.39 -5.49 -30.18
C VAL A 95 49.42 -4.58 -30.82
N ASN A 96 50.65 -4.64 -30.28
CA ASN A 96 51.85 -4.24 -31.00
C ASN A 96 52.45 -5.51 -31.60
N SER A 97 52.51 -5.58 -32.94
CA SER A 97 53.54 -6.17 -33.82
C SER A 97 52.93 -6.47 -35.18
#